data_AF-A0AAF3EKL7-F1
#
_entry.id   AF-A0AAF3EKL7-F1
#
_cell.length_a   1.000
_cell.length_b   1.000
_cell.length_c   1.000
_cell.angle_alpha   90.00
_cell.angle_beta   90.00
_cell.angle_gamma   90.00
#
_symmetry.space_group_name_H-M   'P 1'
#
loop_
_entity.id
_entity.type
_entity.pdbx_description
1 polymer ?
#
loop_
_entity_poly.entity_id
_entity_poly.type
_entity_poly.pdbx_seq_one_letter_code
_entity_poly.pdbx_strand_id
1 'polypeptide(L)'
;MNHQQSLRLESKLYATLRTKMDQMQQLGMSWIEVQFLLQSVDVLSDCRRTLMYTYAFAFYLVKDDNQSIIFEDNQRDLEMATEQLSEFLEGEVAFENLVEDLALSLNSKILYKTKDNSLAKQKH
;
A
#
# COMPACT_ATOMS: atom_id res chain seq x y z
N MET A 1 -8.64 -7.77 16.22
CA MET A 1 -8.58 -6.47 15.52
C MET A 1 -10.02 -5.97 15.40
N ASN A 2 -10.37 -4.87 16.08
CA ASN A 2 -11.77 -4.42 16.21
C ASN A 2 -12.16 -3.62 14.95
N HIS A 3 -13.07 -4.12 14.12
CA HIS A 3 -13.44 -3.52 12.82
C HIS A 3 -13.73 -2.01 12.89
N GLN A 4 -14.34 -1.56 13.99
CA GLN A 4 -14.68 -0.15 14.21
C GLN A 4 -13.44 0.74 14.43
N GLN A 5 -12.34 0.20 14.97
CA GLN A 5 -11.07 0.91 15.09
C GLN A 5 -10.38 1.06 13.73
N SER A 6 -10.35 0.01 12.90
CA SER A 6 -9.77 0.09 11.55
C SER A 6 -10.50 1.11 10.68
N LEU A 7 -11.84 1.10 10.67
CA LEU A 7 -12.64 2.08 9.93
C LEU A 7 -12.40 3.53 10.38
N ARG A 8 -12.20 3.75 11.69
CA ARG A 8 -11.87 5.07 12.24
C ARG A 8 -10.48 5.54 11.82
N LEU A 9 -9.48 4.65 11.87
CA LEU A 9 -8.11 4.97 11.45
C LEU A 9 -8.06 5.30 9.96
N GLU A 10 -8.77 4.54 9.15
CA GLU A 10 -8.90 4.77 7.71
C GLU A 10 -9.58 6.11 7.39
N SER A 11 -10.70 6.41 8.07
CA SER A 11 -11.39 7.71 7.91
C SER A 11 -10.49 8.88 8.30
N LYS A 12 -9.69 8.74 9.37
CA LYS A 12 -8.74 9.76 9.81
C LYS A 12 -7.62 9.95 8.78
N LEU A 13 -7.12 8.87 8.20
CA LEU A 13 -6.08 8.90 7.16
C LEU A 13 -6.56 9.67 5.92
N TYR A 14 -7.77 9.39 5.43
CA TYR A 14 -8.37 10.13 4.31
C TYR A 14 -8.51 11.63 4.62
N ALA A 15 -8.92 11.99 5.83
CA ALA A 15 -9.04 13.40 6.23
C ALA A 15 -7.67 14.11 6.25
N THR A 16 -6.65 13.48 6.83
CA THR A 16 -5.28 14.03 6.85
C THR A 16 -4.73 14.21 5.44
N LEU A 17 -4.98 13.26 4.55
CA LEU A 17 -4.48 13.33 3.17
C LEU A 17 -5.18 14.39 2.34
N ARG A 18 -6.48 14.61 2.55
CA ARG A 18 -7.18 15.72 1.90
C ARG A 18 -6.55 17.07 2.27
N THR A 19 -6.22 17.26 3.55
CA THR A 19 -5.49 18.46 3.99
C THR A 19 -4.12 18.57 3.34
N LYS A 20 -3.36 17.46 3.22
CA LYS A 20 -2.08 17.45 2.52
C LYS A 20 -2.22 17.78 1.04
N MET A 21 -3.21 17.23 0.35
CA MET A 21 -3.49 17.56 -1.05
C MET A 21 -3.76 19.05 -1.21
N ASP A 22 -4.57 19.66 -0.33
CA ASP A 22 -4.85 21.10 -0.36
C ASP A 22 -3.57 21.93 -0.12
N GLN A 23 -2.71 21.53 0.82
CA GLN A 23 -1.42 22.18 1.07
C GLN A 23 -0.50 22.09 -0.15
N MET A 24 -0.40 20.93 -0.79
CA MET A 24 0.42 20.73 -1.98
C MET A 24 -0.09 21.55 -3.17
N GLN A 25 -1.41 21.67 -3.32
CA GLN A 25 -1.99 22.53 -4.34
C GLN A 25 -1.68 24.01 -4.09
N GLN A 26 -1.70 24.45 -2.83
CA GLN A 26 -1.28 25.81 -2.46
C GLN A 26 0.20 26.08 -2.75
N LEU A 27 1.04 25.04 -2.73
CA LEU A 27 2.47 25.11 -3.09
C LEU A 27 2.72 25.05 -4.61
N GLY A 28 1.66 24.98 -5.44
CA GLY A 28 1.74 25.05 -6.90
C GLY A 28 1.64 23.71 -7.63
N MET A 29 1.42 22.60 -6.90
CA MET A 29 1.15 21.31 -7.52
C MET A 29 -0.26 21.26 -8.11
N SER A 30 -0.44 20.70 -9.29
CA SER A 30 -1.74 20.59 -9.93
C SER A 30 -2.65 19.57 -9.24
N TRP A 31 -3.96 19.70 -9.48
CA TRP A 31 -4.95 18.75 -8.95
C TRP A 31 -4.66 17.29 -9.37
N ILE A 32 -4.15 17.08 -10.58
CA ILE A 32 -3.82 15.75 -11.10
C ILE A 32 -2.58 15.18 -10.41
N GLU A 33 -1.58 16.01 -10.15
CA GLU A 33 -0.33 15.60 -9.50
C GLU A 33 -0.54 15.20 -8.04
N VAL A 34 -1.55 15.73 -7.33
CA VAL A 34 -1.85 15.30 -5.95
C VAL A 34 -2.75 14.04 -5.87
N GLN A 35 -3.32 13.57 -6.99
CA GLN A 35 -4.21 12.38 -6.98
C GLN A 35 -3.50 11.09 -6.54
N PHE A 36 -2.18 11.00 -6.71
CA PHE A 36 -1.42 9.82 -6.28
C PHE A 36 -1.56 9.55 -4.77
N LEU A 37 -1.80 10.58 -3.95
CA LEU A 37 -2.03 10.42 -2.53
C LEU A 37 -3.28 9.59 -2.24
N LEU A 38 -4.37 9.82 -2.96
CA LEU A 38 -5.60 9.02 -2.82
C LEU A 38 -5.38 7.58 -3.27
N GLN A 39 -4.72 7.39 -4.42
CA GLN A 39 -4.37 6.06 -4.92
C GLN A 39 -3.48 5.30 -3.92
N SER A 40 -2.59 6.00 -3.23
CA SER A 40 -1.71 5.41 -2.23
C SER A 40 -2.47 4.92 -1.00
N VAL A 41 -3.56 5.60 -0.60
CA VAL A 41 -4.46 5.11 0.48
C VAL A 41 -5.15 3.83 0.06
N ASP A 42 -5.72 3.81 -1.15
CA ASP A 42 -6.45 2.64 -1.63
C ASP A 42 -5.53 1.41 -1.66
N VAL A 43 -4.29 1.59 -2.13
CA VAL A 43 -3.25 0.55 -2.08
C VAL A 43 -2.92 0.14 -0.64
N LEU A 44 -2.78 1.09 0.28
CA LEU A 44 -2.50 0.78 1.69
C LEU A 44 -3.64 -0.02 2.34
N SER A 45 -4.90 0.33 2.07
CA SER A 45 -6.08 -0.39 2.54
C SER A 45 -6.14 -1.81 1.96
N ASP A 46 -5.80 -1.99 0.69
CA ASP A 46 -5.70 -3.30 0.05
C ASP A 46 -4.61 -4.18 0.66
N CYS A 47 -3.43 -3.61 0.93
CA CYS A 47 -2.33 -4.34 1.58
C CYS A 47 -2.72 -4.76 3.01
N ARG A 48 -3.33 -3.86 3.81
CA ARG A 48 -3.80 -4.17 5.17
C ARG A 48 -4.85 -5.30 5.18
N ARG A 49 -5.80 -5.25 4.24
CA ARG A 49 -6.80 -6.31 4.07
C ARG A 49 -6.17 -7.64 3.65
N THR A 50 -5.21 -7.59 2.74
CA THR A 50 -4.44 -8.78 2.31
C THR A 50 -3.68 -9.38 3.50
N LEU A 51 -2.97 -8.57 4.29
CA LEU A 51 -2.28 -9.00 5.51
C LEU A 51 -3.23 -9.65 6.53
N MET A 52 -4.44 -9.09 6.71
CA MET A 52 -5.44 -9.71 7.57
C MET A 52 -5.77 -11.15 7.12
N TYR A 53 -5.90 -11.38 5.81
CA TYR A 53 -6.12 -12.71 5.26
C TYR A 53 -4.88 -13.59 5.35
N THR A 54 -3.65 -13.05 5.19
CA THR A 54 -2.43 -13.84 5.33
C THR A 54 -2.27 -14.38 6.76
N TYR A 55 -2.59 -13.59 7.80
CA TYR A 55 -2.57 -14.10 9.18
C TYR A 55 -3.61 -15.20 9.42
N ALA A 56 -4.83 -15.04 8.89
CA ALA A 56 -5.87 -16.07 9.00
C ALA A 56 -5.45 -17.36 8.28
N PHE A 57 -4.85 -17.24 7.11
CA PHE A 57 -4.31 -18.38 6.35
C PHE A 57 -3.13 -19.05 7.07
N ALA A 58 -2.18 -18.26 7.59
CA ALA A 58 -1.00 -18.75 8.31
C ALA A 58 -1.35 -19.61 9.53
N PHE A 59 -2.47 -19.32 10.20
CA PHE A 59 -2.95 -20.11 11.33
C PHE A 59 -3.27 -21.57 10.96
N TYR A 60 -3.75 -21.81 9.73
CA TYR A 60 -4.10 -23.14 9.23
C TYR A 60 -2.99 -23.76 8.35
N LEU A 61 -1.88 -23.06 8.15
CA LEU A 61 -0.78 -23.53 7.32
C LEU A 61 0.06 -24.57 8.07
N VAL A 62 0.28 -25.74 7.44
CA VAL A 62 1.18 -26.77 7.98
C VAL A 62 2.63 -26.32 7.76
N LYS A 63 3.41 -26.21 8.85
CA LYS A 63 4.73 -25.56 8.86
C LYS A 63 5.90 -26.50 8.56
N ASP A 64 5.79 -27.30 7.49
CA ASP A 64 6.78 -28.36 7.22
C ASP A 64 7.30 -28.41 5.76
N ASP A 65 6.97 -27.43 4.91
CA ASP A 65 7.42 -27.39 3.51
C ASP A 65 8.04 -26.04 3.12
N ASN A 66 8.90 -26.04 2.10
CA ASN A 66 9.54 -24.85 1.55
C ASN A 66 8.53 -23.74 1.21
N GLN A 67 7.30 -24.11 0.83
CA GLN A 67 6.22 -23.17 0.53
C GLN A 67 5.77 -22.36 1.75
N SER A 68 5.80 -22.94 2.97
CA SER A 68 5.43 -22.18 4.17
C SER A 68 6.47 -21.13 4.54
N ILE A 69 7.76 -21.42 4.31
CA ILE A 69 8.85 -20.46 4.53
C ILE A 69 8.74 -19.29 3.55
N ILE A 70 8.58 -19.60 2.25
CA ILE A 70 8.40 -18.57 1.20
C ILE A 70 7.18 -17.71 1.49
N PHE A 71 6.09 -18.31 1.97
CA PHE A 71 4.89 -17.58 2.37
C PHE A 71 5.15 -16.62 3.53
N GLU A 72 5.84 -17.07 4.59
CA GLU A 72 6.17 -16.23 5.75
C GLU A 72 7.10 -15.06 5.36
N ASP A 73 8.09 -15.31 4.50
CA ASP A 73 8.97 -14.26 3.96
C ASP A 73 8.18 -13.22 3.14
N ASN A 74 7.32 -13.67 2.24
CA ASN A 74 6.46 -12.78 1.45
C ASN A 74 5.48 -11.98 2.33
N GLN A 75 4.93 -12.61 3.37
CA GLN A 75 4.06 -11.93 4.33
C GLN A 75 4.82 -10.80 5.05
N ARG A 76 6.06 -11.08 5.48
CA ARG A 76 6.92 -10.09 6.13
C ARG A 76 7.28 -8.93 5.21
N ASP A 77 7.62 -9.22 3.96
CA ASP A 77 7.92 -8.18 2.96
C ASP A 77 6.70 -7.29 2.71
N LEU A 78 5.50 -7.88 2.63
CA LEU A 78 4.26 -7.13 2.49
C LEU A 78 3.99 -6.26 3.73
N GLU A 79 4.21 -6.78 4.93
CA GLU A 79 4.04 -6.04 6.19
C GLU A 79 4.98 -4.83 6.24
N MET A 80 6.26 -5.02 5.92
CA MET A 80 7.25 -3.93 5.85
C MET A 80 6.88 -2.87 4.81
N ALA A 81 6.48 -3.27 3.60
CA ALA A 81 6.06 -2.34 2.56
C ALA A 81 4.79 -1.56 2.94
N THR A 82 3.87 -2.20 3.66
CA THR A 82 2.63 -1.59 4.18
C THR A 82 2.95 -0.53 5.22
N GLU A 83 3.86 -0.82 6.15
CA GLU A 83 4.25 0.12 7.20
C GLU A 83 4.97 1.34 6.62
N GLN A 84 5.94 1.12 5.72
CA GLN A 84 6.65 2.22 5.03
C GLN A 84 5.69 3.16 4.29
N LEU A 85 4.68 2.60 3.62
CA LEU A 85 3.65 3.40 2.94
C LEU A 85 2.77 4.16 3.94
N SER A 86 2.43 3.55 5.08
CA SER A 86 1.68 4.20 6.15
C SER A 86 2.45 5.39 6.74
N GLU A 87 3.72 5.17 7.10
CA GLU A 87 4.61 6.20 7.63
C GLU A 87 4.78 7.37 6.65
N PHE A 88 4.95 7.06 5.36
CA PHE A 88 5.02 8.08 4.30
C PHE A 88 3.74 8.94 4.24
N LEU A 89 2.57 8.32 4.27
CA LEU A 89 1.30 9.03 4.19
C LEU A 89 1.01 9.84 5.47
N GLU A 90 1.55 9.43 6.61
CA GLU A 90 1.35 10.09 7.91
C GLU A 90 2.42 11.15 8.23
N GLY A 91 3.66 11.02 7.74
CA GLY A 91 4.81 11.88 8.06
C GLY A 91 4.75 13.31 7.50
N GLU A 92 5.47 14.26 8.09
CA GLU A 92 5.60 15.61 7.56
C GLU A 92 6.45 15.58 6.28
N VAL A 93 5.84 15.90 5.14
CA VAL A 93 6.47 15.56 3.86
C VAL A 93 7.47 16.61 3.41
N ALA A 94 8.76 16.25 3.40
CA ALA A 94 9.79 16.97 2.65
C ALA A 94 9.72 16.52 1.18
N PHE A 95 9.00 17.29 0.36
CA PHE A 95 8.47 16.84 -0.95
C PHE A 95 9.42 16.98 -2.15
N GLU A 96 10.55 17.68 -2.04
CA GLU A 96 11.33 18.11 -3.22
C GLU A 96 12.11 17.00 -3.94
N ASN A 97 12.38 15.85 -3.29
CA ASN A 97 13.11 14.74 -3.92
C ASN A 97 12.25 13.50 -4.21
N LEU A 98 10.95 13.55 -3.87
CA LEU A 98 10.18 12.35 -3.54
C LEU A 98 9.22 11.90 -4.65
N VAL A 99 8.74 12.83 -5.47
CA VAL A 99 7.82 12.55 -6.58
C VAL A 99 8.50 11.69 -7.65
N GLU A 100 9.79 11.93 -7.92
CA GLU A 100 10.55 11.21 -8.94
C GLU A 100 10.82 9.75 -8.52
N ASP A 101 11.32 9.54 -7.31
CA ASP A 101 11.62 8.20 -6.79
C ASP A 101 10.35 7.36 -6.58
N LEU A 102 9.26 7.97 -6.11
CA LEU A 102 8.02 7.25 -5.84
C LEU A 102 7.22 6.98 -7.12
N ALA A 103 7.19 7.89 -8.09
CA ALA A 103 6.55 7.63 -9.39
C ALA A 103 7.23 6.47 -10.13
N LEU A 104 8.56 6.38 -10.06
CA LEU A 104 9.33 5.27 -10.61
C LEU A 104 9.08 3.96 -9.85
N SER A 105 9.05 4.00 -8.51
CA SER A 105 8.81 2.84 -7.66
C SER A 105 7.37 2.30 -7.75
N LEU A 106 6.36 3.17 -7.74
CA LEU A 106 4.96 2.78 -7.92
C LEU A 106 4.70 2.28 -9.35
N ASN A 107 5.19 2.97 -10.39
CA ASN A 107 4.98 2.50 -11.76
C ASN A 107 5.61 1.13 -11.99
N SER A 108 6.83 0.89 -11.48
CA SER A 108 7.45 -0.42 -11.59
C SER A 108 6.64 -1.50 -10.87
N LYS A 109 6.22 -1.27 -9.62
CA LYS A 109 5.40 -2.22 -8.85
C LYS A 109 4.02 -2.47 -9.47
N ILE A 110 3.37 -1.45 -10.00
CA ILE A 110 2.11 -1.58 -10.73
C ILE A 110 2.34 -2.44 -11.97
N LEU A 111 3.37 -2.15 -12.77
CA LEU A 111 3.69 -2.92 -13.98
C LEU A 111 3.92 -4.41 -13.68
N TYR A 112 4.59 -4.72 -12.56
CA TYR A 112 4.76 -6.11 -12.10
C TYR A 112 3.41 -6.76 -11.76
N LYS A 113 2.55 -6.08 -11.00
CA LYS A 113 1.21 -6.57 -10.63
C LYS A 113 0.31 -6.78 -11.86
N THR A 114 0.44 -5.94 -12.90
CA THR A 114 -0.30 -6.10 -14.16
C THR A 114 0.23 -7.25 -15.01
N LYS A 115 1.55 -7.43 -15.08
CA LYS A 115 2.18 -8.57 -15.77
C LYS A 115 1.80 -9.91 -15.12
N ASP A 116 1.81 -9.97 -13.80
CA ASP A 116 1.47 -11.19 -13.08
C ASP A 116 -0.01 -11.58 -13.29
N ASN A 117 -0.91 -10.59 -13.27
CA ASN A 117 -2.32 -10.78 -13.65
C ASN A 117 -2.52 -11.21 -15.12
N SER A 118 -1.65 -10.77 -16.04
CA SER A 118 -1.72 -11.19 -17.45
C SER A 118 -1.25 -12.63 -17.67
N LEU A 119 -0.27 -13.09 -16.88
CA LEU A 119 0.21 -14.47 -16.89
C LEU A 119 -0.82 -15.44 -16.28
N ALA A 120 -1.54 -15.00 -15.25
CA ALA A 120 -2.65 -15.77 -14.67
C ALA A 120 -3.82 -15.95 -15.65
N LYS A 121 -4.04 -15.00 -16.57
CA LYS A 121 -5.12 -15.06 -17.58
C LYS A 121 -4.78 -15.87 -18.83
N GLN A 122 -3.52 -16.19 -19.09
CA GLN A 122 -3.10 -16.98 -20.27
C GLN A 122 -3.05 -18.50 -20.02
N LYS A 123 -3.40 -18.98 -18.81
CA LYS A 123 -3.43 -20.41 -18.46
C LYS A 123 -4.82 -21.06 -18.56
N HIS A 124 -5.77 -20.43 -19.23
CA HIS A 124 -7.07 -21.00 -19.59
C HIS A 124 -7.26 -21.00 -21.10
#